data_AF-A0A2E9WS05-F1
#
_entry.id   AF-A0A2E9WS05-F1
#
_cell.length_a   1.000
_cell.length_b   1.000
_cell.length_c   1.000
_cell.angle_alpha   90.00
_cell.angle_beta   90.00
_cell.angle_gamma   90.00
#
_symmetry.space_group_name_H-M   'P 1'
#
loop_
_entity.id
_entity.type
_entity.pdbx_description
1 polymer ?
#
loop_
_entity_poly.entity_id
_entity_poly.type
_entity_poly.pdbx_seq_one_letter_code
_entity_poly.pdbx_strand_id
1 'polypeptide(L)'
;MGNAGYKTFVGSLKSWSGTVEAVFDDTDTAIQVGGAITLTVLVDDGSSAQVQYSGDCIVTSRSVEVGVADLVGVTFEVTGTGALTETIS
;
A
#
# COMPACT_ATOMS: atom_id res chain seq x y z
N MET A 1 1.13 -23.68 44.58
CA MET A 1 0.77 -22.34 44.05
C MET A 1 1.12 -22.34 42.56
N GLY A 2 0.13 -22.45 41.67
CA GLY A 2 0.35 -22.50 40.22
C GLY A 2 0.63 -21.09 39.69
N ASN A 3 1.81 -20.87 39.12
CA ASN A 3 2.20 -19.59 38.54
C ASN A 3 1.42 -19.34 37.24
N ALA A 4 0.43 -18.46 37.30
CA ALA A 4 -0.34 -17.96 36.16
C ALA A 4 0.57 -17.09 35.28
N GLY A 5 1.30 -17.71 34.36
CA GLY A 5 2.02 -17.02 33.30
C GLY A 5 1.19 -17.04 32.03
N TYR A 6 0.36 -16.02 31.81
CA TYR A 6 -0.27 -15.83 30.50
C TYR A 6 0.81 -15.58 29.44
N LYS A 7 0.68 -16.22 28.27
CA LYS A 7 1.57 -15.97 27.14
C LYS A 7 1.22 -14.61 26.55
N THR A 8 2.11 -13.64 26.67
CA THR A 8 1.99 -12.35 25.98
C THR A 8 2.75 -12.43 24.66
N PHE A 9 2.04 -12.19 23.56
CA PHE A 9 2.62 -12.06 22.23
C PHE A 9 2.93 -10.58 22.00
N VAL A 10 4.20 -10.24 21.82
CA VAL A 10 4.58 -8.93 21.26
C VAL A 10 4.11 -8.94 19.81
N GLY A 11 3.33 -7.93 19.42
CA GLY A 11 2.78 -7.82 18.08
C GLY A 11 3.86 -8.04 17.03
N SER A 12 3.62 -8.99 16.13
CA SER A 12 4.47 -9.33 15.01
C SER A 12 4.88 -8.08 14.22
N LEU A 13 5.98 -8.18 13.44
CA LEU A 13 6.29 -7.21 12.38
C LEU A 13 4.99 -6.88 11.65
N LYS A 14 4.54 -5.62 11.76
CA LYS A 14 3.34 -5.15 11.06
C LYS A 14 3.70 -5.12 9.58
N SER A 15 3.26 -6.15 8.87
CA SER A 15 3.35 -6.25 7.42
C SER A 15 1.95 -6.05 6.87
N TRP A 16 1.84 -5.27 5.81
CA TRP A 16 0.63 -5.12 5.03
C TRP A 16 0.97 -5.38 3.56
N SER A 17 -0.04 -5.70 2.76
CA SER A 17 0.10 -5.88 1.31
C SER A 17 -1.00 -5.08 0.63
N GLY A 18 -0.70 -4.51 -0.52
CA GLY A 18 -1.66 -3.77 -1.32
C GLY A 18 -1.48 -4.02 -2.81
N THR A 19 -2.57 -3.90 -3.54
CA THR A 19 -2.60 -3.89 -5.00
C THR A 19 -3.10 -2.52 -5.43
N VAL A 20 -2.38 -1.87 -6.33
CA VAL A 20 -2.73 -0.57 -6.90
C VAL A 20 -2.93 -0.75 -8.39
N GLU A 21 -4.12 -0.40 -8.88
CA GLU A 21 -4.46 -0.39 -10.30
C GLU A 21 -4.56 1.06 -10.75
N ALA A 22 -3.84 1.41 -11.82
CA ALA A 22 -3.80 2.76 -12.37
C ALA A 22 -3.80 2.72 -13.91
N VAL A 23 -4.10 3.86 -14.52
CA VAL A 23 -3.89 4.07 -15.96
C VAL A 23 -2.44 4.52 -16.15
N PHE A 24 -1.77 3.96 -17.14
CA PHE A 24 -0.41 4.34 -17.50
C PHE A 24 -0.41 5.68 -18.26
N ASP A 25 0.41 6.62 -17.78
CA ASP A 25 0.78 7.86 -18.45
C ASP A 25 2.31 7.88 -18.63
N ASP A 26 2.81 8.28 -19.80
CA ASP A 26 4.25 8.30 -20.09
C ASP A 26 4.98 9.49 -19.45
N THR A 27 4.23 10.46 -18.93
CA THR A 27 4.75 11.59 -18.15
C THR A 27 4.91 11.28 -16.66
N ASP A 28 4.31 10.18 -16.19
CA ASP A 28 4.42 9.76 -14.79
C ASP A 28 5.84 9.32 -14.41
N THR A 29 6.19 9.54 -13.16
CA THR A 29 7.46 9.05 -12.62
C THR A 29 7.45 7.53 -12.57
N ALA A 30 8.42 6.90 -13.24
CA ALA A 30 8.47 5.46 -13.35
C ALA A 30 8.73 4.76 -12.00
N ILE A 31 7.74 3.99 -11.54
CA ILE A 31 7.86 3.10 -10.39
C ILE A 31 8.49 1.76 -10.83
N GLN A 32 9.53 1.33 -10.12
CA GLN A 32 10.31 0.12 -10.42
C GLN A 32 10.07 -0.98 -9.39
N VAL A 33 10.09 -2.24 -9.84
CA VAL A 33 10.06 -3.41 -8.94
C VAL A 33 11.34 -3.42 -8.09
N GLY A 34 11.19 -3.72 -6.80
CA GLY A 34 12.24 -3.62 -5.79
C GLY A 34 12.48 -2.20 -5.27
N GLY A 35 11.78 -1.19 -5.82
CA GLY A 35 11.83 0.18 -5.32
C GLY A 35 11.17 0.29 -3.94
N ALA A 36 11.83 1.01 -3.03
CA ALA A 36 11.23 1.43 -1.78
C ALA A 36 10.50 2.77 -1.98
N ILE A 37 9.21 2.79 -1.64
CA ILE A 37 8.35 3.97 -1.79
C ILE A 37 7.49 4.15 -0.54
N THR A 38 7.01 5.36 -0.31
CA THR A 38 5.94 5.62 0.65
C THR A 38 4.61 5.62 -0.11
N LEU A 39 3.70 4.72 0.26
CA LEU A 39 2.34 4.74 -0.25
C LEU A 39 1.50 5.68 0.60
N THR A 40 0.77 6.59 -0.04
CA THR A 40 -0.26 7.41 0.60
C THR A 40 -1.56 7.23 -0.15
N VAL A 41 -2.60 6.76 0.54
CA VAL A 41 -3.95 6.60 0.00
C VAL A 41 -4.84 7.63 0.67
N LEU A 42 -5.42 8.51 -0.15
CA LEU A 42 -6.42 9.48 0.27
C LEU A 42 -7.79 8.92 -0.10
N VAL A 43 -8.61 8.63 0.91
CA VAL A 43 -9.98 8.21 0.74
C VAL A 43 -10.87 9.43 0.99
N ASP A 44 -11.42 9.94 -0.10
CA ASP A 44 -12.47 10.96 -0.04
C ASP A 44 -13.82 10.27 -0.05
N ASP A 45 -14.57 10.38 1.05
CA ASP A 45 -15.93 9.87 1.19
C ASP A 45 -16.99 10.98 1.04
N GLY A 46 -16.58 12.19 0.64
CA GLY A 46 -17.44 13.36 0.53
C GLY A 46 -17.82 13.99 1.87
N SER A 47 -17.23 13.54 2.99
CA SER A 47 -17.35 14.20 4.29
C SER A 47 -16.29 15.32 4.44
N SER A 48 -16.45 16.16 5.46
CA SER A 48 -15.46 17.20 5.76
C SER A 48 -14.11 16.65 6.25
N ALA A 49 -14.02 15.33 6.48
CA ALA A 49 -12.82 14.69 6.99
C ALA A 49 -12.29 13.64 6.00
N GLN A 50 -11.06 13.81 5.53
CA GLN A 50 -10.43 12.86 4.61
C GLN A 50 -9.67 11.80 5.41
N VAL A 51 -9.88 10.53 5.07
CA VAL A 51 -9.12 9.43 5.66
C VAL A 51 -7.87 9.23 4.83
N GLN A 52 -6.71 9.35 5.47
CA GLN A 52 -5.40 9.12 4.87
C GLN A 52 -4.77 7.85 5.46
N TYR A 53 -4.39 6.92 4.59
CA TYR A 53 -3.50 5.81 4.92
C TYR A 53 -2.09 6.11 4.41
N SER A 54 -1.06 5.92 5.23
CA SER A 54 0.33 6.10 4.80
C SER A 54 1.26 5.05 5.40
N GLY A 55 2.18 4.53 4.60
CA GLY A 55 3.20 3.58 5.05
C GLY A 55 4.29 3.32 4.02
N ASP A 56 5.47 2.96 4.50
CA ASP A 56 6.60 2.56 3.64
C ASP A 56 6.43 1.12 3.13
N CYS A 57 6.75 0.92 1.85
CA CYS A 57 6.60 -0.36 1.19
C CYS A 57 7.64 -0.58 0.08
N ILE A 58 7.76 -1.85 -0.33
CA ILE A 58 8.54 -2.27 -1.48
C ILE A 58 7.58 -2.74 -2.57
N VAL A 59 7.82 -2.31 -3.80
CA VAL A 59 7.09 -2.77 -4.99
C VAL A 59 7.57 -4.18 -5.33
N THR A 60 6.70 -5.18 -5.18
CA THR A 60 7.04 -6.59 -5.42
C THR A 60 6.80 -7.03 -6.85
N SER A 61 5.83 -6.42 -7.52
CA SER A 61 5.55 -6.69 -8.93
C SER A 61 4.94 -5.47 -9.63
N ARG A 62 5.10 -5.46 -10.95
CA ARG A 62 4.50 -4.47 -11.85
C ARG A 62 4.07 -5.20 -13.11
N SER A 63 2.80 -5.09 -13.46
CA SER A 63 2.20 -5.68 -14.65
C SER A 63 1.58 -4.57 -15.48
N VAL A 64 1.83 -4.56 -16.79
CA VAL A 64 1.25 -3.60 -17.74
C VAL A 64 0.38 -4.35 -18.71
N GLU A 65 -0.89 -3.99 -18.79
CA GLU A 65 -1.86 -4.56 -19.73
C GLU A 65 -2.22 -3.51 -20.78
N VAL A 66 -1.95 -3.82 -22.05
CA VAL A 66 -2.25 -2.94 -23.17
C VAL A 66 -3.64 -3.31 -23.70
N GLY A 67 -4.62 -2.45 -23.43
CA GLY A 67 -5.95 -2.57 -24.02
C GLY A 67 -5.93 -2.20 -25.50
N VAL A 68 -6.64 -2.97 -26.33
CA VAL A 68 -6.77 -2.75 -27.80
C VAL A 68 -7.59 -1.48 -28.13
N ALA A 69 -8.09 -0.77 -27.12
CA ALA A 69 -8.99 0.37 -27.22
C ALA A 69 -8.51 1.60 -26.41
N ASP A 70 -7.20 1.88 -26.46
CA ASP A 70 -6.54 3.16 -26.14
C ASP A 70 -6.10 3.41 -24.68
N LEU A 71 -6.59 2.67 -23.68
CA LEU A 71 -6.10 2.80 -22.30
C LEU A 71 -5.17 1.65 -21.91
N VAL A 72 -3.95 2.00 -21.52
CA VAL A 72 -2.97 1.07 -20.96
C VAL A 72 -3.15 1.05 -19.44
N GLY A 73 -3.45 -0.12 -18.89
CA GLY A 73 -3.55 -0.32 -17.44
C GLY A 73 -2.20 -0.74 -16.86
N VAL A 74 -1.91 -0.31 -15.64
CA VAL A 74 -0.77 -0.77 -14.86
C VAL A 74 -1.24 -1.21 -13.47
N THR A 75 -0.79 -2.40 -13.07
CA THR A 75 -1.03 -2.95 -11.73
C THR A 75 0.30 -3.06 -10.99
N PHE A 76 0.33 -2.57 -9.76
CA PHE A 76 1.45 -2.68 -8.84
C PHE A 76 1.05 -3.51 -7.63
N GLU A 77 1.90 -4.44 -7.24
CA GLU A 77 1.79 -5.09 -5.93
C GLU A 77 2.86 -4.53 -5.01
N VAL A 78 2.47 -4.21 -3.79
CA VAL A 78 3.36 -3.63 -2.76
C VAL A 78 3.27 -4.43 -1.48
N THR A 79 4.42 -4.56 -0.80
CA THR A 79 4.53 -5.14 0.53
C THR A 79 5.09 -4.10 1.49
N GLY A 80 4.32 -3.79 2.52
CA GLY A 80 4.67 -2.86 3.59
C GLY A 80 5.85 -3.35 4.43
N THR A 81 6.84 -2.48 4.64
CA THR A 81 8.02 -2.76 5.47
C THR A 81 7.86 -2.28 6.91
N GLY A 82 6.68 -1.76 7.26
CA GLY A 82 6.39 -1.22 8.58
C GLY A 82 4.89 -1.03 8.80
N ALA A 83 4.54 -0.30 9.87
CA ALA A 83 3.15 -0.03 10.22
C ALA A 83 2.48 0.85 9.16
N LEU A 84 1.26 0.49 8.77
CA LEU A 84 0.35 1.40 8.07
C LEU A 84 -0.26 2.35 9.11
N THR A 85 -0.16 3.65 8.86
CA THR A 85 -0.73 4.71 9.70
C THR A 85 -2.01 5.22 9.07
N GLU A 86 -3.08 5.33 9.86
CA GLU A 86 -4.34 5.93 9.47
C GLU A 86 -4.48 7.29 10.18
N THR A 87 -4.83 8.33 9.44
CA THR A 87 -5.09 9.67 9.98
C THR A 87 -6.38 10.22 9.37
N ILE A 88 -7.18 10.88 10.19
CA ILE A 88 -8.41 11.56 9.78
C ILE A 88 -8.12 13.06 9.86
N SER A 89 -8.19 13.77 8.73
CA SER A 89 -7.94 15.22 8.64
C SER A 89 -9.22 15.99 8.34
#